data_AF-A0AAU9VSY7-F1
#
_entry.id   AF-A0AAU9VSY7-F1
#
_cell.length_a   1.000
_cell.length_b   1.000
_cell.length_c   1.000
_cell.angle_alpha   90.00
_cell.angle_beta   90.00
_cell.angle_gamma   90.00
#
_symmetry.space_group_name_H-M   'P 1'
#
loop_
_entity.id
_entity.type
_entity.pdbx_description
1 polymer ?
#
loop_
_entity_poly.entity_id
_entity_poly.type
_entity_poly.pdbx_seq_one_letter_code
_entity_poly.pdbx_strand_id
1 'polypeptide(L)'
;MSWPRFTYVVELNVDSVRNTDPQRLGVIDIRPNYIIRRYAEFSATTVSLNESFPDEKVNKVLAALRVEIENFILRIPAEFPLRKEQHIFLINNYDMMLAERTSEDSKEVESFQQLLTARIQEFVEEALSPAFGVMIAFVKETEPLLEKGKGQGQVIWPDEKRIQQLVRGFASDWKRSIENINQEIMRSFFNFKNGTTILQAALTRLIQYYHRFQKVLSQHPFKRLPIRSELINIHHVMVEVKKHKTTF
;
A
#
# COMPACT_ATOMS: atom_id res chain seq x y z
N MET A 1 -38.52 -17.47 17.59
CA MET A 1 -37.39 -18.08 16.86
C MET A 1 -37.34 -17.52 15.44
N SER A 2 -36.49 -16.53 15.18
CA SER A 2 -36.29 -15.92 13.84
C SER A 2 -35.09 -16.48 13.07
N TRP A 3 -34.28 -17.34 13.69
CA TRP A 3 -33.02 -17.84 13.13
C TRP A 3 -33.14 -18.52 11.76
N PRO A 4 -34.16 -19.38 11.48
CA PRO A 4 -34.28 -19.99 10.14
C PRO A 4 -34.45 -18.97 9.02
N ARG A 5 -35.20 -17.89 9.25
CA ARG A 5 -35.38 -16.81 8.27
C ARG A 5 -34.11 -15.99 8.11
N PHE A 6 -33.42 -15.71 9.21
CA PHE A 6 -32.13 -15.02 9.19
C PHE A 6 -31.12 -15.81 8.36
N THR A 7 -30.92 -17.09 8.66
CA THR A 7 -29.99 -17.97 7.94
C THR A 7 -30.29 -17.99 6.45
N TYR A 8 -31.55 -18.15 6.06
CA TYR A 8 -31.97 -18.13 4.65
C TYR A 8 -31.61 -16.81 3.94
N VAL A 9 -31.85 -15.66 4.60
CA VAL A 9 -31.50 -14.36 4.01
C VAL A 9 -29.98 -14.20 3.85
N VAL A 10 -29.18 -14.67 4.81
CA VAL A 10 -27.73 -14.59 4.68
C VAL A 10 -27.24 -15.52 3.57
N GLU A 11 -27.79 -16.73 3.44
CA GLU A 11 -27.49 -17.64 2.32
C GLU A 11 -27.76 -17.00 0.96
N LEU A 12 -28.88 -16.29 0.80
CA LEU A 12 -29.15 -15.53 -0.42
C LEU A 12 -28.09 -14.43 -0.69
N ASN A 13 -27.56 -13.80 0.36
CA ASN A 13 -26.46 -12.84 0.21
C ASN A 13 -25.15 -13.53 -0.19
N VAL A 14 -24.85 -14.71 0.38
CA VAL A 14 -23.70 -15.54 -0.01
C VAL A 14 -23.75 -15.81 -1.52
N ASP A 15 -24.89 -16.32 -2.00
CA ASP A 15 -25.08 -16.65 -3.41
C ASP A 15 -25.03 -15.40 -4.30
N SER A 16 -25.57 -14.27 -3.84
CA SER A 16 -25.50 -13.01 -4.57
C SER A 16 -24.05 -12.55 -4.74
N VAL A 17 -23.23 -12.55 -3.68
CA VAL A 17 -21.83 -12.10 -3.75
C VAL A 17 -20.99 -13.06 -4.59
N ARG A 18 -21.19 -14.38 -4.42
CA ARG A 18 -20.50 -15.41 -5.21
C ARG A 18 -20.68 -15.17 -6.71
N ASN A 19 -21.93 -15.00 -7.13
CA ASN A 19 -22.33 -14.85 -8.53
C ASN A 19 -22.26 -13.41 -9.05
N THR A 20 -21.79 -12.45 -8.24
CA THR A 20 -21.61 -11.07 -8.71
C THR A 20 -20.51 -11.01 -9.76
N ASP A 21 -20.85 -10.47 -10.93
CA ASP A 21 -19.92 -10.08 -11.98
C ASP A 21 -19.49 -8.62 -11.77
N PRO A 22 -18.20 -8.34 -11.49
CA PRO A 22 -17.69 -6.98 -11.32
C PRO A 22 -18.05 -6.04 -12.47
N GLN A 23 -18.06 -6.51 -13.72
CA GLN A 23 -18.37 -5.68 -14.89
C GLN A 23 -19.81 -5.17 -14.92
N ARG A 24 -20.70 -5.86 -14.20
CA ARG A 24 -22.12 -5.52 -14.11
C ARG A 24 -22.43 -4.56 -12.96
N LEU A 25 -21.42 -4.16 -12.18
CA LEU A 25 -21.57 -3.22 -11.05
C LEU A 25 -21.60 -1.75 -11.48
N GLY A 26 -21.48 -1.47 -12.77
CA GLY A 26 -21.42 -0.10 -13.30
C GLY A 26 -20.04 0.51 -13.12
N VAL A 27 -19.98 1.82 -12.86
CA VAL A 27 -18.71 2.52 -12.66
C VAL A 27 -18.10 2.12 -11.33
N ILE A 28 -16.98 1.42 -11.38
CA ILE A 28 -16.15 1.10 -10.21
C ILE A 28 -15.09 2.20 -10.06
N ASP A 29 -15.01 2.79 -8.88
CA ASP A 29 -13.98 3.76 -8.53
C ASP A 29 -13.12 3.25 -7.36
N ILE A 30 -12.09 4.02 -6.99
CA ILE A 30 -11.14 3.66 -5.93
C ILE A 30 -11.73 3.73 -4.50
N ARG A 31 -13.01 4.09 -4.34
CA ARG A 31 -13.65 4.25 -3.02
C ARG A 31 -14.00 2.89 -2.42
N PRO A 32 -14.27 2.82 -1.10
CA PRO A 32 -14.81 1.62 -0.50
C PRO A 32 -16.08 1.17 -1.23
N ASN A 33 -16.10 -0.09 -1.66
CA ASN A 33 -17.20 -0.63 -2.44
C ASN A 33 -18.42 -0.85 -1.54
N TYR A 34 -19.60 -0.49 -2.04
CA TYR A 34 -20.85 -0.55 -1.28
C TYR A 34 -21.27 -1.98 -0.88
N ILE A 35 -20.86 -3.03 -1.60
CA ILE A 35 -21.11 -4.42 -1.20
C ILE A 35 -20.22 -4.80 -0.02
N ILE A 36 -18.94 -4.43 -0.09
CA ILE A 36 -17.97 -4.70 0.98
C ILE A 36 -18.36 -3.93 2.25
N ARG A 37 -18.79 -2.67 2.11
CA ARG A 37 -19.28 -1.87 3.23
C ARG A 37 -20.51 -2.47 3.91
N ARG A 38 -21.53 -2.86 3.12
CA ARG A 38 -22.72 -3.53 3.65
C ARG A 38 -22.38 -4.81 4.41
N TYR A 39 -21.42 -5.58 3.91
CA TYR A 39 -20.91 -6.74 4.63
C TYR A 39 -20.24 -6.36 5.95
N ALA A 40 -19.37 -5.35 5.96
CA ALA A 40 -18.69 -4.90 7.18
C ALA A 40 -19.69 -4.47 8.27
N GLU A 41 -20.66 -3.63 7.91
CA GLU A 41 -21.74 -3.17 8.81
C GLU A 41 -22.61 -4.33 9.31
N PHE A 42 -22.97 -5.27 8.42
CA PHE A 42 -23.76 -6.45 8.77
C PHE A 42 -22.99 -7.41 9.68
N SER A 43 -21.70 -7.62 9.42
CA SER A 43 -20.84 -8.47 10.23
C SER A 43 -20.67 -7.88 11.63
N ALA A 44 -20.41 -6.58 11.75
CA ALA A 44 -20.23 -5.90 13.03
C ALA A 44 -21.49 -6.01 13.92
N THR A 45 -22.67 -5.80 13.33
CA THR A 45 -23.95 -5.92 14.05
C THR A 45 -24.30 -7.37 14.39
N THR A 46 -23.93 -8.34 13.56
CA THR A 46 -24.24 -9.74 13.85
C THR A 46 -23.32 -10.31 14.92
N VAL A 47 -22.04 -9.91 14.96
CA VAL A 47 -21.12 -10.32 16.03
C VAL A 47 -21.64 -9.88 17.40
N SER A 48 -22.09 -8.63 17.54
CA SER A 48 -22.65 -8.13 18.81
C SER A 48 -23.95 -8.84 19.21
N LEU A 49 -24.80 -9.21 18.25
CA LEU A 49 -25.99 -10.02 18.51
C LEU A 49 -25.65 -11.44 18.93
N ASN A 50 -24.65 -12.07 18.29
CA ASN A 50 -24.23 -13.44 18.55
C ASN A 50 -23.51 -13.59 19.90
N GLU A 51 -22.83 -12.55 20.39
CA GLU A 51 -22.32 -12.49 21.77
C GLU A 51 -23.46 -12.58 22.79
N SER A 52 -24.61 -11.98 22.49
CA SER A 52 -25.80 -12.02 23.36
C SER A 52 -26.61 -13.31 23.19
N PHE A 53 -26.62 -13.89 21.99
CA PHE A 53 -27.43 -15.07 21.64
C PHE A 53 -26.68 -16.00 20.66
N PRO A 54 -25.76 -16.85 21.15
CA PRO A 54 -24.90 -17.66 20.28
C PRO A 54 -25.70 -18.74 19.53
N ASP A 55 -25.49 -18.82 18.20
CA ASP A 55 -26.08 -19.88 17.35
C ASP A 55 -25.06 -20.39 16.32
N GLU A 56 -24.83 -21.71 16.29
CA GLU A 56 -23.82 -22.33 15.42
C GLU A 56 -24.15 -22.21 13.92
N LYS A 57 -25.44 -22.21 13.54
CA LYS A 57 -25.85 -22.06 12.14
C LYS A 57 -25.59 -20.64 11.67
N VAL A 58 -25.86 -19.65 12.53
CA VAL A 58 -25.51 -18.25 12.26
C VAL A 58 -24.00 -18.11 12.02
N ASN A 59 -23.17 -18.69 12.88
CA ASN A 59 -21.71 -18.67 12.71
C ASN A 59 -21.26 -19.30 11.37
N LYS A 60 -21.84 -20.44 10.98
CA LYS A 60 -21.51 -21.11 9.72
C LYS A 60 -21.84 -20.27 8.49
N VAL A 61 -23.01 -19.65 8.46
CA VAL A 61 -23.43 -18.87 7.29
C VAL A 61 -22.71 -17.51 7.22
N LEU A 62 -22.37 -16.90 8.35
CA LEU A 62 -21.49 -15.71 8.37
C LEU A 62 -20.07 -16.03 7.87
N ALA A 63 -19.52 -17.17 8.26
CA ALA A 63 -18.23 -17.62 7.74
C ALA A 63 -18.28 -17.85 6.22
N ALA A 64 -19.37 -18.44 5.71
CA ALA A 64 -19.57 -18.58 4.26
C ALA A 64 -19.65 -17.22 3.54
N LEU A 65 -20.42 -16.27 4.08
CA LEU A 65 -20.51 -14.92 3.51
C LEU A 65 -19.16 -14.20 3.50
N ARG A 66 -18.39 -14.35 4.58
CA ARG A 66 -17.04 -13.81 4.69
C ARG A 66 -16.14 -14.30 3.56
N VAL A 67 -16.10 -15.62 3.34
CA VAL A 67 -15.27 -16.22 2.28
C VAL A 67 -15.64 -15.65 0.92
N GLU A 68 -16.93 -15.48 0.63
CA GLU A 68 -17.34 -14.89 -0.65
C GLU A 68 -16.94 -13.42 -0.79
N ILE A 69 -16.96 -12.65 0.31
CA ILE A 69 -16.49 -11.26 0.31
C ILE A 69 -14.97 -11.19 0.14
N GLU A 70 -14.21 -12.07 0.79
CA GLU A 70 -12.76 -12.19 0.60
C GLU A 70 -12.41 -12.58 -0.85
N ASN A 71 -13.20 -13.44 -1.49
CA ASN A 71 -13.04 -13.74 -2.91
C ASN A 71 -13.43 -12.54 -3.79
N PHE A 72 -14.47 -11.82 -3.43
CA PHE A 72 -14.98 -10.68 -4.18
C PHE A 72 -14.02 -9.49 -4.18
N ILE A 73 -13.46 -9.13 -3.02
CA ILE A 73 -12.47 -8.06 -2.88
C ILE A 73 -11.19 -8.33 -3.67
N LEU A 74 -10.86 -9.60 -3.94
CA LEU A 74 -9.72 -9.99 -4.78
C LEU A 74 -10.04 -9.97 -6.28
N ARG A 75 -11.31 -10.08 -6.67
CA ARG A 75 -11.75 -10.04 -8.08
C ARG A 75 -11.92 -8.62 -8.61
N ILE A 76 -12.58 -7.73 -7.87
CA ILE A 76 -12.84 -6.34 -8.34
C ILE A 76 -11.58 -5.59 -8.78
N PRO A 77 -10.43 -5.67 -8.09
CA PRO A 77 -9.25 -4.92 -8.49
C PRO A 77 -8.81 -5.20 -9.94
N ALA A 78 -9.13 -6.36 -10.51
CA ALA A 78 -8.81 -6.67 -11.90
C ALA A 78 -9.50 -5.73 -12.91
N GLU A 79 -10.58 -5.04 -12.52
CA GLU A 79 -11.30 -4.09 -13.36
C GLU A 79 -10.58 -2.73 -13.49
N PHE A 80 -9.60 -2.44 -12.62
CA PHE A 80 -8.84 -1.19 -12.76
C PHE A 80 -7.67 -1.35 -13.73
N PRO A 81 -7.50 -0.42 -14.69
CA PRO A 81 -6.44 -0.47 -15.68
C PRO A 81 -5.06 -0.23 -15.08
N LEU A 82 -4.97 0.58 -14.02
CA LEU A 82 -3.71 0.94 -13.39
C LEU A 82 -3.47 0.10 -12.13
N ARG A 83 -2.32 -0.57 -12.07
CA ARG A 83 -1.89 -1.35 -10.89
C ARG A 83 -1.98 -0.55 -9.58
N LYS A 84 -1.62 0.73 -9.65
CA LYS A 84 -1.73 1.67 -8.52
C LYS A 84 -3.16 1.81 -8.00
N GLU A 85 -4.15 1.93 -8.88
CA GLU A 85 -5.57 2.03 -8.51
C GLU A 85 -6.08 0.75 -7.85
N GLN A 86 -5.59 -0.42 -8.30
CA GLN A 86 -5.88 -1.71 -7.66
C GLN A 86 -5.45 -1.71 -6.18
N HIS A 87 -4.25 -1.22 -5.89
CA HIS A 87 -3.78 -1.11 -4.52
C HIS A 87 -4.58 -0.09 -3.71
N ILE A 88 -4.88 1.08 -4.29
CA ILE A 88 -5.69 2.11 -3.61
C ILE A 88 -7.07 1.55 -3.23
N PHE A 89 -7.74 0.87 -4.17
CA PHE A 89 -9.03 0.24 -3.92
C PHE A 89 -8.96 -0.77 -2.77
N LEU A 90 -7.97 -1.68 -2.79
CA LEU A 90 -7.80 -2.68 -1.73
C LEU A 90 -7.54 -2.03 -0.37
N ILE A 91 -6.65 -1.03 -0.31
CA ILE A 91 -6.33 -0.29 0.91
C ILE A 91 -7.59 0.39 1.48
N ASN A 92 -8.35 1.10 0.64
CA ASN A 92 -9.57 1.80 1.07
C ASN A 92 -10.63 0.82 1.60
N ASN A 93 -10.77 -0.36 0.99
CA ASN A 93 -11.72 -1.36 1.45
C ASN A 93 -11.26 -2.05 2.75
N TYR A 94 -9.99 -2.43 2.88
CA TYR A 94 -9.48 -3.00 4.13
C TYR A 94 -9.52 -2.00 5.29
N ASP A 95 -9.16 -0.74 5.05
CA ASP A 95 -9.23 0.32 6.06
C ASP A 95 -10.67 0.54 6.54
N MET A 96 -11.64 0.59 5.62
CA MET A 96 -13.06 0.69 5.96
C MET A 96 -13.54 -0.54 6.75
N MET A 97 -13.19 -1.75 6.33
CA MET A 97 -13.57 -2.98 7.05
C MET A 97 -12.99 -3.04 8.45
N LEU A 98 -11.79 -2.49 8.66
CA LEU A 98 -11.18 -2.38 9.99
C LEU A 98 -11.84 -1.29 10.83
N ALA A 99 -12.25 -0.17 10.23
CA ALA A 99 -12.93 0.92 10.94
C ALA A 99 -14.34 0.55 11.45
N GLU A 100 -15.05 -0.33 10.74
CA GLU A 100 -16.40 -0.79 11.15
C GLU A 100 -16.38 -1.87 12.24
N ARG A 101 -15.19 -2.36 12.65
CA ARG A 101 -15.08 -3.40 13.69
C ARG A 101 -14.96 -2.80 15.08
N THR A 102 -15.78 -3.30 15.99
CA THR A 102 -15.83 -2.86 17.39
C THR A 102 -14.86 -3.60 18.31
N SER A 103 -14.36 -4.77 17.89
CA SER A 103 -13.39 -5.59 18.65
C SER A 103 -12.02 -5.49 17.99
N GLU A 104 -11.06 -4.91 18.71
CA GLU A 104 -9.69 -4.68 18.21
C GLU A 104 -8.83 -5.97 18.22
N ASP A 105 -9.19 -6.97 19.04
CA ASP A 105 -8.35 -8.14 19.33
C ASP A 105 -8.93 -9.46 18.82
N SER A 106 -9.08 -9.58 17.49
CA SER A 106 -9.40 -10.85 16.84
C SER A 106 -8.36 -11.25 15.80
N LYS A 107 -8.12 -12.56 15.64
CA LYS A 107 -7.25 -13.10 14.59
C LYS A 107 -7.63 -12.62 13.18
N GLU A 108 -8.90 -12.28 13.00
CA GLU A 108 -9.41 -11.75 11.75
C GLU A 108 -8.98 -10.29 11.51
N VAL A 109 -9.04 -9.45 12.55
CA VAL A 109 -8.51 -8.08 12.49
C VAL A 109 -7.02 -8.11 12.17
N GLU A 110 -6.25 -8.97 12.83
CA GLU A 110 -4.82 -9.14 12.54
C GLU A 110 -4.57 -9.54 11.07
N SER A 111 -5.35 -10.48 10.53
CA SER A 111 -5.27 -10.88 9.12
C SER A 111 -5.52 -9.71 8.16
N PHE A 112 -6.58 -8.93 8.39
CA PHE A 112 -6.87 -7.75 7.56
C PHE A 112 -5.82 -6.65 7.71
N GLN A 113 -5.27 -6.44 8.91
CA GLN A 113 -4.16 -5.51 9.13
C GLN A 113 -2.90 -5.92 8.36
N GLN A 114 -2.59 -7.22 8.32
CA GLN A 114 -1.46 -7.74 7.52
C GLN A 114 -1.69 -7.52 6.03
N LEU A 115 -2.89 -7.81 5.52
CA LEU A 115 -3.26 -7.57 4.12
C LEU A 115 -3.18 -6.08 3.77
N LEU A 116 -3.74 -5.21 4.62
CA LEU A 116 -3.67 -3.76 4.47
C LEU A 116 -2.20 -3.30 4.41
N THR A 117 -1.39 -3.73 5.38
CA THR A 117 0.03 -3.36 5.45
C THR A 117 0.80 -3.81 4.20
N ALA A 118 0.56 -5.04 3.72
CA ALA A 118 1.18 -5.55 2.50
C ALA A 118 0.81 -4.68 1.28
N ARG A 119 -0.47 -4.33 1.12
CA ARG A 119 -0.92 -3.47 0.01
C ARG A 119 -0.37 -2.04 0.12
N ILE A 120 -0.23 -1.50 1.32
CA ILE A 120 0.42 -0.20 1.53
C ILE A 120 1.88 -0.24 1.05
N GLN A 121 2.64 -1.29 1.37
CA GLN A 121 4.03 -1.41 0.92
C GLN A 121 4.15 -1.48 -0.61
N GLU A 122 3.27 -2.24 -1.27
CA GLU A 122 3.23 -2.31 -2.73
C GLU A 122 2.84 -0.97 -3.36
N PHE A 123 1.80 -0.32 -2.83
CA PHE A 123 1.39 1.01 -3.27
C PHE A 123 2.51 2.05 -3.12
N VAL A 124 3.27 2.01 -2.02
CA VAL A 124 4.39 2.92 -1.78
C VAL A 124 5.45 2.81 -2.88
N GLU A 125 5.77 1.61 -3.34
CA GLU A 125 6.72 1.42 -4.45
C GLU A 125 6.14 2.02 -5.76
N GLU A 126 4.86 1.79 -6.04
CA GLU A 126 4.16 2.36 -7.21
C GLU A 126 4.05 3.89 -7.15
N ALA A 127 3.87 4.47 -5.96
CA ALA A 127 3.78 5.91 -5.75
C ALA A 127 5.15 6.60 -5.92
N LEU A 128 6.24 5.95 -5.53
CA LEU A 128 7.60 6.48 -5.68
C LEU A 128 8.15 6.30 -7.09
N SER A 129 7.69 5.30 -7.84
CA SER A 129 8.24 4.92 -9.15
C SER A 129 8.28 6.06 -10.18
N PRO A 130 7.23 6.88 -10.37
CA PRO A 130 7.24 7.94 -11.39
C PRO A 130 8.35 8.99 -11.20
N ALA A 131 8.64 9.35 -9.95
CA ALA A 131 9.62 10.38 -9.62
C ALA A 131 11.03 9.82 -9.33
N PHE A 132 11.09 8.64 -8.70
CA PHE A 132 12.33 8.10 -8.13
C PHE A 132 12.69 6.72 -8.68
N GLY A 133 11.93 6.17 -9.62
CA GLY A 133 12.09 4.81 -10.13
C GLY A 133 13.47 4.52 -10.70
N VAL A 134 14.08 5.46 -11.43
CA VAL A 134 15.43 5.28 -12.00
C VAL A 134 16.50 5.18 -10.89
N MET A 135 16.38 5.99 -9.83
CA MET A 135 17.27 5.92 -8.67
C MET A 135 17.07 4.61 -7.90
N ILE A 136 15.81 4.21 -7.69
CA ILE A 136 15.46 2.96 -7.00
C ILE A 136 16.01 1.76 -7.76
N ALA A 137 15.84 1.72 -9.09
CA ALA A 137 16.38 0.67 -9.96
C ALA A 137 17.90 0.62 -9.87
N PHE A 138 18.58 1.78 -9.98
CA PHE A 138 20.03 1.85 -9.82
C PHE A 138 20.52 1.26 -8.49
N VAL A 139 19.86 1.59 -7.37
CA VAL A 139 20.20 1.02 -6.05
C VAL A 139 19.98 -0.50 -6.02
N LYS A 140 18.81 -0.97 -6.48
CA LYS A 140 18.46 -2.41 -6.51
C LYS A 140 19.40 -3.23 -7.40
N GLU A 141 19.89 -2.65 -8.50
CA GLU A 141 20.85 -3.28 -9.42
C GLU A 141 22.28 -3.25 -8.87
N THR A 142 22.71 -2.12 -8.30
CA THR A 142 24.13 -1.87 -8.02
C THR A 142 24.58 -2.41 -6.67
N GLU A 143 23.71 -2.42 -5.65
CA GLU A 143 24.07 -2.95 -4.33
C GLU A 143 24.47 -4.43 -4.36
N PRO A 144 23.70 -5.35 -5.00
CA PRO A 144 24.09 -6.76 -5.09
C PRO A 144 25.41 -6.96 -5.84
N LEU A 145 25.66 -6.15 -6.87
CA LEU A 145 26.91 -6.20 -7.64
C LEU A 145 28.11 -5.78 -6.78
N LEU A 146 27.96 -4.72 -5.98
CA LEU A 146 29.02 -4.29 -5.05
C LEU A 146 29.32 -5.34 -3.98
N GLU A 147 28.30 -5.98 -3.42
CA GLU A 147 28.50 -7.05 -2.42
C GLU A 147 29.16 -8.29 -3.02
N LYS A 148 28.78 -8.70 -4.25
CA LYS A 148 29.44 -9.81 -4.95
C LYS A 148 30.86 -9.47 -5.40
N GLY A 149 31.09 -8.24 -5.87
CA GLY A 149 32.39 -7.75 -6.31
C GLY A 149 33.45 -7.74 -5.21
N LYS A 150 33.04 -7.48 -3.95
CA LYS A 150 33.92 -7.60 -2.77
C LYS A 150 34.44 -9.02 -2.53
N GLY A 151 33.67 -10.05 -2.90
CA GLY A 151 34.03 -11.46 -2.68
C GLY A 151 34.70 -12.14 -3.87
N GLN A 152 34.48 -11.68 -5.10
CA GLN A 152 34.91 -12.36 -6.33
C GLN A 152 35.85 -11.55 -7.23
N GLY A 153 36.24 -10.32 -6.83
CA GLY A 153 37.16 -9.50 -7.62
C GLY A 153 36.58 -8.97 -8.94
N GLN A 154 35.26 -8.99 -9.11
CA GLN A 154 34.60 -8.40 -10.29
C GLN A 154 34.78 -6.87 -10.32
N VAL A 155 35.31 -6.37 -11.43
CA VAL A 155 35.47 -4.93 -11.67
C VAL A 155 34.15 -4.37 -12.19
N ILE A 156 33.51 -3.51 -11.39
CA ILE A 156 32.34 -2.74 -11.80
C ILE A 156 32.84 -1.48 -12.51
N TRP A 157 32.31 -1.17 -13.68
CA TRP A 157 32.61 0.07 -14.40
C TRP A 157 31.45 1.05 -14.22
N PRO A 158 31.66 2.22 -13.58
CA PRO A 158 30.59 3.20 -13.41
C PRO A 158 30.16 3.81 -14.74
N ASP A 159 28.86 3.79 -15.03
CA ASP A 159 28.29 4.67 -16.05
C ASP A 159 28.18 6.08 -15.47
N GLU A 160 29.23 6.88 -15.68
CA GLU A 160 29.31 8.24 -15.14
C GLU A 160 28.17 9.13 -15.64
N LYS A 161 27.75 8.99 -16.90
CA LYS A 161 26.68 9.82 -17.47
C LYS A 161 25.35 9.52 -16.79
N ARG A 162 25.00 8.23 -16.63
CA ARG A 162 23.79 7.81 -15.91
C ARG A 162 23.80 8.31 -14.46
N ILE A 163 24.94 8.22 -13.77
CA ILE A 163 25.07 8.68 -12.38
C ILE A 163 24.95 10.20 -12.29
N GLN A 164 25.55 10.95 -13.22
CA GLN A 164 25.43 12.40 -13.28
C GLN A 164 23.98 12.85 -13.48
N GLN A 165 23.26 12.20 -14.39
CA GLN A 165 21.83 12.46 -14.60
C GLN A 165 21.00 12.14 -13.36
N LEU A 166 21.29 11.03 -12.65
CA LEU A 166 20.60 10.67 -11.42
C LEU A 166 20.81 11.69 -10.29
N VAL A 167 22.06 12.10 -10.05
CA VAL A 167 22.37 13.05 -8.98
C VAL A 167 21.73 14.41 -9.25
N ARG A 168 21.90 14.94 -10.46
CA ARG A 168 21.36 16.25 -10.85
C ARG A 168 19.85 16.25 -10.97
N GLY A 169 19.26 15.21 -11.55
CA GLY A 169 17.81 15.05 -11.67
C GLY A 169 17.12 14.88 -10.32
N PHE A 170 17.75 14.16 -9.38
CA PHE A 170 17.24 14.15 -8.01
C PHE A 170 17.31 15.57 -7.41
N ALA A 171 18.47 16.25 -7.52
CA ALA A 171 18.66 17.57 -6.94
C ALA A 171 17.69 18.65 -7.46
N SER A 172 17.28 18.58 -8.73
CA SER A 172 16.35 19.54 -9.33
C SER A 172 14.91 19.40 -8.85
N ASP A 173 14.39 18.17 -8.75
CA ASP A 173 12.93 17.95 -8.69
C ASP A 173 12.43 17.20 -7.46
N TRP A 174 13.32 16.78 -6.54
CA TRP A 174 12.92 15.96 -5.38
C TRP A 174 11.85 16.61 -4.49
N LYS A 175 11.92 17.92 -4.23
CA LYS A 175 10.93 18.63 -3.40
C LYS A 175 9.55 18.66 -4.05
N ARG A 176 9.51 19.03 -5.34
CA ARG A 176 8.27 19.06 -6.12
C ARG A 176 7.66 17.67 -6.21
N SER A 177 8.50 16.65 -6.37
CA SER A 177 8.07 15.25 -6.42
C SER A 177 7.45 14.79 -5.09
N ILE A 178 8.05 15.16 -3.95
CA ILE A 178 7.47 14.90 -2.62
C ILE A 178 6.08 15.55 -2.48
N GLU A 179 5.93 16.81 -2.91
CA GLU A 179 4.63 17.49 -2.84
C GLU A 179 3.58 16.84 -3.74
N ASN A 180 3.95 16.43 -4.95
CA ASN A 180 3.04 15.70 -5.85
C ASN A 180 2.58 14.37 -5.23
N ILE A 181 3.50 13.61 -4.62
CA ILE A 181 3.17 12.36 -3.93
C ILE A 181 2.23 12.62 -2.75
N ASN A 182 2.48 13.68 -1.97
CA ASN A 182 1.60 14.09 -0.88
C ASN A 182 0.17 14.35 -1.40
N GLN A 183 0.03 15.17 -2.44
CA GLN A 183 -1.27 15.48 -3.03
C GLN A 183 -1.97 14.25 -3.60
N GLU A 184 -1.24 13.35 -4.25
CA GLU A 184 -1.79 12.10 -4.80
C GLU A 184 -2.33 11.20 -3.68
N ILE A 185 -1.54 10.99 -2.62
CA ILE A 185 -1.94 10.17 -1.46
C ILE A 185 -3.18 10.77 -0.78
N MET A 186 -3.18 12.08 -0.52
CA MET A 186 -4.31 12.74 0.14
C MET A 186 -5.60 12.75 -0.71
N ARG A 187 -5.49 12.63 -2.04
CA ARG A 187 -6.65 12.47 -2.94
C ARG A 187 -7.13 11.02 -3.04
N SER A 188 -6.25 10.05 -2.78
CA SER A 188 -6.50 8.63 -2.99
C SER A 188 -7.15 7.95 -1.78
N PHE A 189 -6.86 8.44 -0.56
CA PHE A 189 -7.32 7.83 0.69
C PHE A 189 -8.25 8.77 1.46
N PHE A 190 -9.49 8.33 1.66
CA PHE A 190 -10.55 9.13 2.30
C PHE A 190 -10.40 9.22 3.83
N ASN A 191 -9.82 8.19 4.44
CA ASN A 191 -9.45 8.23 5.85
C ASN A 191 -8.13 8.97 6.01
N PHE A 192 -8.19 10.20 6.53
CA PHE A 192 -7.02 11.04 6.72
C PHE A 192 -5.94 10.40 7.60
N LYS A 193 -6.32 9.65 8.64
CA LYS A 193 -5.35 8.95 9.51
C LYS A 193 -4.58 7.87 8.74
N ASN A 194 -5.29 7.13 7.89
CA ASN A 194 -4.66 6.14 7.02
C ASN A 194 -3.81 6.82 5.94
N GLY A 195 -4.32 7.87 5.29
CA GLY A 195 -3.58 8.68 4.31
C GLY A 195 -2.25 9.21 4.87
N THR A 196 -2.26 9.77 6.09
CA THR A 196 -1.04 10.21 6.77
C THR A 196 -0.08 9.05 7.03
N THR A 197 -0.57 7.90 7.50
CA THR A 197 0.26 6.70 7.72
C THR A 197 0.93 6.23 6.42
N ILE A 198 0.19 6.22 5.31
CA ILE A 198 0.69 5.82 3.99
C ILE A 198 1.72 6.82 3.47
N LEU A 199 1.46 8.12 3.63
CA LEU A 199 2.43 9.16 3.31
C LEU A 199 3.73 8.97 4.09
N GLN A 200 3.64 8.67 5.39
CA GLN A 200 4.81 8.40 6.20
C GLN A 200 5.58 7.17 5.71
N ALA A 201 4.89 6.09 5.37
CA ALA A 201 5.51 4.91 4.79
C ALA A 201 6.25 5.26 3.48
N ALA A 202 5.64 6.04 2.59
CA ALA A 202 6.25 6.49 1.34
C ALA A 202 7.50 7.34 1.56
N LEU A 203 7.43 8.34 2.43
CA LEU A 203 8.55 9.24 2.69
C LEU A 203 9.70 8.55 3.45
N THR A 204 9.38 7.66 4.40
CA THR A 204 10.38 6.80 5.04
C THR A 204 11.07 5.91 4.01
N ARG A 205 10.31 5.32 3.09
CA ARG A 205 10.86 4.47 2.03
C ARG A 205 11.76 5.26 1.08
N LEU A 206 11.37 6.47 0.70
CA LEU A 206 12.20 7.40 -0.07
C LEU A 206 13.55 7.68 0.63
N ILE A 207 13.52 8.01 1.92
CA ILE A 207 14.75 8.27 2.71
C ILE A 207 15.64 7.03 2.72
N GLN A 208 15.07 5.83 2.91
CA GLN A 208 15.84 4.58 2.88
C GLN A 208 16.53 4.37 1.52
N TYR A 209 15.82 4.58 0.41
CA TYR A 209 16.41 4.47 -0.92
C TYR A 209 17.48 5.52 -1.18
N TYR A 210 17.25 6.77 -0.75
CA TYR A 210 18.22 7.83 -0.91
C TYR A 210 19.49 7.58 -0.08
N HIS A 211 19.35 7.11 1.16
CA HIS A 211 20.47 6.73 2.00
C HIS A 211 21.31 5.61 1.36
N ARG A 212 20.64 4.56 0.85
CA ARG A 212 21.27 3.47 0.11
C ARG A 212 21.98 3.95 -1.15
N PHE A 213 21.36 4.86 -1.89
CA PHE A 213 21.98 5.51 -3.06
C PHE A 213 23.28 6.24 -2.70
N GLN A 214 23.27 7.05 -1.63
CA GLN A 214 24.49 7.71 -1.15
C GLN A 214 25.55 6.71 -0.67
N LYS A 215 25.13 5.62 -0.02
CA LYS A 215 26.01 4.55 0.43
C LYS A 215 26.69 3.83 -0.74
N VAL A 216 25.96 3.55 -1.82
CA VAL A 216 26.50 2.98 -3.07
C VAL A 216 27.56 3.91 -3.66
N LEU A 217 27.24 5.20 -3.81
CA LEU A 217 28.16 6.18 -4.37
C LEU A 217 29.39 6.42 -3.49
N SER A 218 29.34 6.07 -2.21
CA SER A 218 30.47 6.20 -1.28
C SER A 218 31.46 5.03 -1.33
N GLN A 219 31.16 3.98 -2.09
CA GLN A 219 32.01 2.79 -2.26
C GLN A 219 32.80 2.83 -3.58
N HIS A 220 33.92 2.10 -3.66
CA HIS A 220 34.63 1.93 -4.94
C HIS A 220 33.77 1.12 -5.93
N PRO A 221 33.79 1.44 -7.24
CA PRO A 221 34.60 2.48 -7.91
C PRO A 221 33.99 3.89 -7.84
N PHE A 222 32.71 4.01 -7.49
CA PHE A 222 31.93 5.25 -7.49
C PHE A 222 32.48 6.37 -6.61
N LYS A 223 33.20 6.03 -5.54
CA LYS A 223 33.80 6.97 -4.58
C LYS A 223 34.66 8.05 -5.24
N ARG A 224 35.29 7.74 -6.39
CA ARG A 224 36.17 8.65 -7.13
C ARG A 224 35.43 9.66 -8.02
N LEU A 225 34.11 9.51 -8.20
CA LEU A 225 33.36 10.36 -9.10
C LEU A 225 33.19 11.77 -8.53
N PRO A 226 33.49 12.83 -9.30
CA PRO A 226 33.41 14.21 -8.82
C PRO A 226 31.97 14.65 -8.53
N ILE A 227 30.98 14.07 -9.23
CA ILE A 227 29.55 14.40 -9.09
C ILE A 227 29.01 14.19 -7.65
N ARG A 228 29.72 13.42 -6.81
CA ARG A 228 29.31 13.20 -5.42
C ARG A 228 29.24 14.49 -4.59
N SER A 229 29.98 15.54 -4.97
CA SER A 229 29.89 16.85 -4.32
C SER A 229 28.53 17.54 -4.53
N GLU A 230 27.80 17.16 -5.58
CA GLU A 230 26.47 17.68 -5.92
C GLU A 230 25.33 16.89 -5.21
N LEU A 231 25.64 15.86 -4.43
CA LEU A 231 24.64 15.10 -3.69
C LEU A 231 23.98 15.98 -2.61
N ILE A 232 22.64 16.00 -2.62
CA ILE A 232 21.87 16.63 -1.54
C ILE A 232 22.15 15.93 -0.22
N ASN A 233 22.45 16.71 0.82
CA ASN A 233 22.63 16.13 2.15
C ASN A 233 21.33 15.43 2.60
N ILE A 234 21.43 14.19 3.07
CA ILE A 234 20.28 13.42 3.56
C ILE A 234 19.51 14.15 4.66
N HIS A 235 20.18 14.97 5.48
CA HIS A 235 19.53 15.81 6.48
C HIS A 235 18.57 16.83 5.87
N HIS A 236 18.89 17.42 4.71
CA HIS A 236 17.96 18.32 4.02
C HIS A 236 16.72 17.56 3.54
N VAL A 237 16.89 16.34 3.02
CA VAL A 237 15.77 15.49 2.60
C VAL A 237 14.89 15.12 3.81
N MET A 238 15.51 14.74 4.93
CA MET A 238 14.79 14.41 6.17
C MET A 238 14.04 15.61 6.76
N VAL A 239 14.63 16.81 6.73
CA VAL A 239 13.95 18.04 7.19
C VAL A 239 12.72 18.33 6.34
N GLU A 240 12.83 18.19 5.02
CA GLU A 240 11.68 18.40 4.13
C GLU A 240 10.58 17.36 4.39
N VAL A 241 10.93 16.08 4.47
CA VAL A 241 9.98 15.00 4.80
C VAL A 241 9.26 15.26 6.12
N LYS A 242 9.95 15.79 7.13
CA LYS A 242 9.35 16.13 8.43
C LYS A 242 8.28 17.22 8.33
N LYS A 243 8.32 18.12 7.34
CA LYS A 243 7.26 19.14 7.16
C LYS A 243 5.91 18.51 6.81
N HIS A 244 5.94 17.38 6.10
CA HIS A 244 4.75 16.61 5.73
C HIS A 244 4.29 15.64 6.83
N LYS A 245 5.06 15.49 7.93
CA LYS A 245 4.63 14.75 9.14
C LYS A 245 3.63 15.51 9.98
N THR A 246 3.79 16.82 10.05
CA THR A 246 3.08 17.70 10.98
C THR A 246 1.83 18.33 10.39
N THR A 247 1.43 17.94 9.17
CA THR A 247 0.38 18.67 8.45
C THR A 247 -1.01 18.36 8.98
N PHE A 248 -1.25 17.26 9.73
CA PHE A 248 -2.52 16.95 10.39
C PHE A 248 -2.32 16.06 11.61
#